data_AF-A0A2G5EKX2-F1
#
_entry.id   AF-A0A2G5EKX2-F1
#
_cell.length_a   1.000
_cell.length_b   1.000
_cell.length_c   1.000
_cell.angle_alpha   90.00
_cell.angle_beta   90.00
_cell.angle_gamma   90.00
#
_symmetry.space_group_name_H-M   'P 1'
#
loop_
_entity.id
_entity.type
_entity.pdbx_description
1 polymer ?
#
loop_
_entity_poly.entity_id
_entity_poly.type
_entity_poly.pdbx_seq_one_letter_code
_entity_poly.pdbx_strand_id
1 'polypeptide(L)'
;MDLSKFGTVHTMTLAALFSSKLGFPMKTTISANVLKDALRGTFTIRPLTIGTSVSGKVEKQCAHFFGVTILEEQAQAGIVVRVTSAAQSKFKILYFEQDAINGGYDLSLQEDSDMITTGKVVTSAGMYFLHFQVYRLDSTVTALAMAKDLKAAYFKRLEGLQPCEVSELKAGTHIFAVYGDHFSKTTSYTIEALCAKTFEDTSEKLKEIESQILRKRIELRQFETAYRNLQNAQSETEEYRNAVARYQEFHIRYRHENQTVNELLKQRDNIHSSFTTIASSGNNITGSSSSSSSKVTVEEFKAQSPGEDAAASIPYSDKSSKKKWYFNLNLKNSDLTKRLLE
;
A
#
# COMPACT_ATOMS: atom_id res chain seq x y z
N MET A 1 -21.48 -30.99 0.41
CA MET A 1 -21.15 -31.79 -0.80
C MET A 1 -19.75 -32.34 -0.60
N ASP A 2 -19.62 -33.66 -0.60
CA ASP A 2 -18.36 -34.36 -0.33
C ASP A 2 -17.52 -34.43 -1.62
N LEU A 3 -16.45 -33.63 -1.66
CA LEU A 3 -15.59 -33.43 -2.84
C LEU A 3 -14.48 -34.49 -2.97
N SER A 4 -14.42 -35.45 -2.05
CA SER A 4 -13.41 -36.52 -2.03
C SER A 4 -13.54 -37.55 -3.16
N LYS A 5 -14.64 -37.52 -3.91
CA LYS A 5 -14.95 -38.52 -4.97
C LYS A 5 -14.66 -38.08 -6.40
N PHE A 6 -14.20 -36.85 -6.64
CA PHE A 6 -13.85 -36.39 -7.97
C PHE A 6 -12.33 -36.38 -8.15
N GLY A 7 -11.84 -37.17 -9.12
CA GLY A 7 -10.43 -37.16 -9.50
C GLY A 7 -9.95 -35.75 -9.85
N THR A 8 -8.67 -35.47 -9.62
CA THR A 8 -8.03 -34.15 -9.70
C THR A 8 -8.43 -33.33 -10.93
N VAL A 9 -8.65 -33.98 -12.07
CA VAL A 9 -9.09 -33.35 -13.33
C VAL A 9 -10.50 -32.78 -13.23
N HIS A 10 -11.45 -33.49 -12.63
CA HIS A 10 -12.83 -33.05 -12.48
C HIS A 10 -12.96 -31.89 -11.47
N THR A 11 -12.20 -31.96 -10.38
CA THR A 11 -12.17 -30.90 -9.36
C THR A 11 -11.55 -29.61 -9.91
N MET A 12 -10.49 -29.71 -10.73
CA MET A 12 -9.94 -28.55 -11.45
C MET A 12 -10.91 -28.00 -12.50
N THR A 13 -11.67 -28.84 -13.22
CA THR A 13 -12.68 -28.35 -14.18
C THR A 13 -13.81 -27.59 -13.51
N LEU A 14 -14.28 -28.06 -12.34
CA LEU A 14 -15.27 -27.32 -11.57
C LEU A 14 -14.69 -26.00 -11.07
N ALA A 15 -13.47 -26.02 -10.51
CA ALA A 15 -12.80 -24.81 -10.03
C ALA A 15 -12.59 -23.77 -11.15
N ALA A 16 -12.19 -24.19 -12.36
CA ALA A 16 -12.00 -23.31 -13.52
C ALA A 16 -13.32 -22.73 -14.07
N LEU A 17 -14.41 -23.50 -14.02
CA LEU A 17 -15.74 -23.02 -14.42
C LEU A 17 -16.32 -22.02 -13.40
N PHE A 18 -16.13 -22.27 -12.09
CA PHE A 18 -16.62 -21.37 -11.04
C PHE A 18 -15.72 -20.15 -10.78
N SER A 19 -14.42 -20.22 -11.06
CA SER A 19 -13.48 -19.09 -10.88
C SER A 19 -13.64 -18.00 -11.95
N SER A 20 -14.15 -18.34 -13.14
CA SER A 20 -14.54 -17.36 -14.16
C SER A 20 -15.60 -16.35 -13.65
N LYS A 21 -16.37 -16.72 -12.62
CA LYS A 21 -17.37 -15.87 -11.95
C LYS A 21 -16.81 -15.00 -10.82
N LEU A 22 -15.58 -15.25 -10.36
CA LEU A 22 -14.92 -14.47 -9.30
C LEU A 22 -13.86 -13.49 -9.81
N GLY A 23 -13.67 -13.36 -11.12
CA GLY A 23 -12.77 -12.37 -11.71
C GLY A 23 -11.28 -12.61 -11.44
N PHE A 24 -10.90 -13.76 -10.87
CA PHE A 24 -9.50 -14.12 -10.67
C PHE A 24 -9.04 -15.07 -11.79
N PRO A 25 -8.10 -14.67 -12.66
CA PRO A 25 -7.56 -15.56 -13.68
C PRO A 25 -6.76 -16.67 -12.99
N MET A 26 -7.25 -17.91 -13.06
CA MET A 26 -6.44 -19.07 -12.69
C MET A 26 -5.43 -19.33 -13.79
N LYS A 27 -4.14 -19.04 -13.53
CA LYS A 27 -3.04 -19.44 -14.42
C LYS A 27 -3.10 -20.96 -14.60
N THR A 28 -3.41 -21.38 -15.81
CA THR A 28 -3.44 -22.79 -16.23
C THR A 28 -2.02 -23.29 -16.47
N THR A 29 -1.71 -24.49 -16.00
CA THR A 29 -0.40 -25.12 -16.19
C THR A 29 -0.33 -25.86 -17.53
N ILE A 30 0.86 -25.89 -18.13
CA ILE A 30 1.13 -26.73 -19.31
C ILE A 30 0.98 -28.21 -18.94
N SER A 31 0.38 -28.99 -19.82
CA SER A 31 0.18 -30.41 -19.57
C SER A 31 1.52 -31.15 -19.44
N ALA A 32 1.60 -32.08 -18.48
CA ALA A 32 2.83 -32.84 -18.24
C ALA A 32 3.26 -33.67 -19.46
N ASN A 33 2.32 -34.06 -20.33
CA ASN A 33 2.62 -34.80 -21.54
C ASN A 33 3.39 -33.93 -22.54
N VAL A 34 2.95 -32.69 -22.79
CA VAL A 34 3.66 -31.76 -23.68
C VAL A 34 5.09 -31.51 -23.18
N LEU A 35 5.28 -31.33 -21.88
CA LEU A 35 6.61 -31.14 -21.29
C LEU A 35 7.48 -32.40 -21.40
N LYS A 36 6.91 -33.59 -21.17
CA LYS A 36 7.65 -34.86 -21.33
C LYS A 36 8.05 -35.13 -22.78
N ASP A 37 7.17 -34.82 -23.73
CA ASP A 37 7.46 -34.97 -25.15
C ASP A 37 8.57 -33.99 -25.56
N ALA A 38 8.55 -32.75 -25.04
CA ALA A 38 9.60 -31.76 -25.24
C ALA A 38 10.95 -32.25 -24.68
N LEU A 39 10.97 -32.70 -23.44
CA LEU A 39 12.15 -33.25 -22.76
C LEU A 39 12.77 -34.46 -23.49
N ARG A 40 11.96 -35.24 -24.19
CA ARG A 40 12.42 -36.40 -24.97
C ARG A 40 12.75 -36.07 -26.42
N GLY A 41 12.39 -34.88 -26.90
CA GLY A 41 12.52 -34.51 -28.31
C GLY A 41 11.59 -35.31 -29.24
N THR A 42 10.51 -35.91 -28.74
CA THR A 42 9.66 -36.86 -29.50
C THR A 42 8.51 -36.19 -30.25
N PHE A 43 8.58 -34.89 -30.49
CA PHE A 43 7.53 -34.11 -31.14
C PHE A 43 7.87 -33.76 -32.59
N THR A 44 6.84 -33.52 -33.40
CA THR A 44 7.04 -33.04 -34.77
C THR A 44 7.27 -31.53 -34.78
N ILE A 45 8.42 -31.12 -35.31
CA ILE A 45 8.76 -29.72 -35.53
C ILE A 45 8.31 -29.29 -36.92
N ARG A 46 7.45 -28.26 -36.98
CA ARG A 46 7.04 -27.64 -38.24
C ARG A 46 7.97 -26.47 -38.55
N PRO A 47 8.49 -26.31 -39.78
CA PRO A 47 9.27 -25.12 -40.10
C PRO A 47 8.37 -23.88 -40.08
N LEU A 48 8.85 -22.80 -39.47
CA LEU A 48 8.25 -21.47 -39.54
C LEU A 48 9.32 -20.49 -40.03
N THR A 49 9.24 -20.13 -41.31
CA THR A 49 10.19 -19.19 -41.91
C THR A 49 9.86 -17.77 -41.50
N ILE A 50 10.89 -17.00 -41.14
CA ILE A 50 10.73 -15.60 -40.77
C ILE A 50 10.11 -14.82 -41.93
N GLY A 51 9.11 -14.00 -41.63
CA GLY A 51 8.32 -13.24 -42.59
C GLY A 51 7.08 -13.97 -43.12
N THR A 52 6.82 -15.21 -42.69
CA THR A 52 5.63 -15.97 -43.07
C THR A 52 4.69 -16.23 -41.91
N SER A 53 3.44 -16.57 -42.25
CA SER A 53 2.39 -16.93 -41.29
C SER A 53 1.92 -18.35 -41.51
N VAL A 54 1.65 -19.06 -40.40
CA VAL A 54 1.08 -20.41 -40.43
C VAL A 54 -0.16 -20.44 -39.56
N SER A 55 -1.29 -20.87 -40.14
CA SER A 55 -2.54 -21.05 -39.41
C SER A 55 -2.77 -22.52 -39.07
N GLY A 56 -3.37 -22.77 -37.91
CA GLY A 56 -3.60 -24.12 -37.44
C GLY A 56 -4.70 -24.22 -36.38
N LYS A 57 -5.04 -25.46 -36.05
CA LYS A 57 -5.94 -25.79 -34.95
C LYS A 57 -5.26 -26.82 -34.05
N VAL A 58 -5.00 -26.46 -32.80
CA VAL A 58 -4.38 -27.34 -31.80
C VAL A 58 -5.45 -27.88 -30.85
N GLU A 59 -5.40 -29.18 -30.57
CA GLU A 59 -6.31 -29.80 -29.62
C GLU A 59 -6.07 -29.30 -28.19
N LYS A 60 -7.05 -29.54 -27.32
CA LYS A 60 -6.98 -29.15 -25.90
C LYS A 60 -5.75 -29.77 -25.24
N GLN A 61 -5.02 -28.98 -24.46
CA GLN A 61 -3.85 -29.43 -23.71
C GLN A 61 -2.73 -30.08 -24.55
N CYS A 62 -2.75 -29.83 -25.87
CA CYS A 62 -1.72 -30.23 -26.81
C CYS A 62 -0.95 -29.00 -27.31
N ALA A 63 0.21 -29.23 -27.94
CA ALA A 63 1.02 -28.18 -28.52
C ALA A 63 1.41 -28.50 -29.97
N HIS A 64 1.45 -27.48 -30.80
CA HIS A 64 2.10 -27.55 -32.11
C HIS A 64 3.45 -26.85 -32.02
N PHE A 65 4.52 -27.57 -32.35
CA PHE A 65 5.89 -27.08 -32.27
C PHE A 65 6.37 -26.53 -33.62
N PHE A 66 7.12 -25.45 -33.55
CA PHE A 66 7.62 -24.68 -34.67
C PHE A 66 9.10 -24.42 -34.53
N GLY A 67 9.88 -24.76 -35.55
CA GLY A 67 11.30 -24.44 -35.66
C GLY A 67 11.47 -23.16 -36.46
N VAL A 68 12.08 -22.16 -35.84
CA VAL A 68 12.42 -20.87 -36.47
C VAL A 68 13.93 -20.80 -36.61
N THR A 69 14.43 -20.82 -37.84
CA THR A 69 15.85 -20.62 -38.13
C THR A 69 16.15 -19.14 -38.23
N ILE A 70 16.98 -18.64 -37.32
CA ILE A 70 17.43 -17.26 -37.21
C ILE A 70 18.84 -17.15 -37.80
N LEU A 71 19.00 -16.26 -38.78
CA LEU A 71 20.30 -15.91 -39.37
C LEU A 71 21.03 -14.85 -38.53
N GLU A 72 22.34 -14.71 -38.71
CA GLU A 72 23.16 -13.75 -37.94
C GLU A 72 22.64 -12.31 -38.03
N GLU A 73 22.30 -11.83 -39.22
CA GLU A 73 21.73 -10.48 -39.41
C GLU A 73 20.39 -10.30 -38.68
N GLN A 74 19.60 -11.36 -38.60
CA GLN A 74 18.30 -11.35 -37.92
C GLN A 74 18.49 -11.43 -36.41
N ALA A 75 19.47 -12.21 -35.95
CA ALA A 75 19.87 -12.30 -34.56
C ALA A 75 20.44 -10.98 -34.03
N GLN A 76 21.06 -10.16 -34.88
CA GLN A 76 21.53 -8.82 -34.51
C GLN A 76 20.42 -7.76 -34.51
N ALA A 77 19.43 -7.92 -35.38
CA ALA A 77 18.29 -7.00 -35.45
C ALA A 77 17.25 -7.29 -34.37
N GLY A 78 17.12 -8.55 -33.96
CA GLY A 78 16.07 -9.05 -33.07
C GLY A 78 14.92 -9.71 -33.83
N ILE A 79 14.14 -10.53 -33.11
CA ILE A 79 13.01 -11.31 -33.64
C ILE A 79 11.78 -11.11 -32.76
N VAL A 80 10.60 -11.11 -33.39
CA VAL A 80 9.30 -11.18 -32.71
C VAL A 80 8.59 -12.44 -33.15
N VAL A 81 8.12 -13.25 -32.21
CA VAL A 81 7.21 -14.38 -32.48
C VAL A 81 5.86 -14.04 -31.89
N ARG A 82 4.85 -13.93 -32.75
CA ARG A 82 3.49 -13.56 -32.34
C ARG A 82 2.47 -14.59 -32.80
N VAL A 83 1.42 -14.74 -32.00
CA VAL A 83 0.29 -15.61 -32.31
C VAL A 83 -0.98 -14.83 -32.13
N THR A 84 -1.91 -14.97 -33.07
CA THR A 84 -3.25 -14.38 -32.99
C THR A 84 -4.34 -15.43 -33.21
N SER A 85 -5.53 -15.17 -32.70
CA SER A 85 -6.74 -15.95 -32.94
C SER A 85 -7.92 -15.05 -33.20
N ALA A 86 -8.39 -15.03 -34.44
CA ALA A 86 -9.64 -14.36 -34.82
C ALA A 86 -10.89 -15.04 -34.20
N ALA A 87 -10.77 -16.31 -33.82
CA ALA A 87 -11.80 -17.06 -33.13
C ALA A 87 -11.78 -16.85 -31.60
N GLN A 88 -10.98 -15.88 -31.12
CA GLN A 88 -10.84 -15.55 -29.70
C GLN A 88 -10.46 -16.77 -28.84
N SER A 89 -9.70 -17.71 -29.42
CA SER A 89 -9.26 -18.91 -28.73
C SER A 89 -8.20 -18.58 -27.69
N LYS A 90 -8.27 -19.20 -26.52
CA LYS A 90 -7.21 -19.12 -25.51
C LYS A 90 -6.06 -20.05 -25.87
N PHE A 91 -4.84 -19.53 -25.81
CA PHE A 91 -3.62 -20.28 -26.05
C PHE A 91 -2.47 -19.74 -25.19
N LYS A 92 -1.35 -20.45 -25.25
CA LYS A 92 -0.07 -19.95 -24.76
C LYS A 92 0.99 -20.09 -25.83
N ILE A 93 1.95 -19.16 -25.85
CA ILE A 93 3.18 -19.31 -26.62
C ILE A 93 4.24 -19.83 -25.68
N LEU A 94 4.95 -20.87 -26.11
CA LEU A 94 6.04 -21.48 -25.36
C LEU A 94 7.33 -21.32 -26.15
N TYR A 95 8.44 -21.07 -25.46
CA TYR A 95 9.78 -21.12 -26.02
C TYR A 95 10.59 -22.17 -25.27
N PHE A 96 11.28 -23.01 -26.03
CA PHE A 96 12.10 -24.07 -25.49
C PHE A 96 13.57 -23.90 -25.87
N GLU A 97 14.44 -24.12 -24.90
CA GLU A 97 15.88 -24.21 -25.11
C GLU A 97 16.28 -25.67 -25.22
N GLN A 98 17.25 -25.95 -26.10
CA GLN A 98 17.76 -27.29 -26.25
C GLN A 98 18.70 -27.62 -25.09
N ASP A 99 18.43 -28.73 -24.40
CA ASP A 99 19.33 -29.24 -23.38
C ASP A 99 20.59 -29.82 -24.06
N ALA A 100 21.73 -29.23 -23.73
CA ALA A 100 23.03 -29.62 -24.26
C ALA A 100 23.44 -31.06 -23.89
N ILE A 101 22.88 -31.62 -22.82
CA ILE A 101 23.28 -32.93 -22.29
C ILE A 101 22.36 -34.04 -22.82
N ASN A 102 21.04 -33.87 -22.68
CA ASN A 102 20.09 -34.93 -23.02
C ASN A 102 19.53 -34.82 -24.45
N GLY A 103 19.83 -33.74 -25.17
CA GLY A 103 19.35 -33.50 -26.54
C GLY A 103 17.85 -33.16 -26.64
N GLY A 104 17.15 -33.13 -25.50
CA GLY A 104 15.76 -32.72 -25.36
C GLY A 104 15.60 -31.20 -25.29
N TYR A 105 14.41 -30.77 -24.88
CA TYR A 105 14.04 -29.36 -24.83
C TYR A 105 13.41 -28.99 -23.49
N ASP A 106 13.96 -27.97 -22.84
CA ASP A 106 13.47 -27.41 -21.58
C ASP A 106 12.64 -26.14 -21.84
N LEU A 107 11.52 -26.00 -21.12
CA LEU A 107 10.68 -24.82 -21.22
C LEU A 107 11.42 -23.62 -20.60
N SER A 108 11.74 -22.62 -21.43
CA SER A 108 12.44 -21.40 -21.03
C SER A 108 11.46 -20.23 -20.85
N LEU A 109 10.53 -20.01 -21.78
CA LEU A 109 9.53 -18.93 -21.66
C LEU A 109 8.10 -19.42 -21.91
N GLN A 110 7.16 -18.76 -21.23
CA GLN A 110 5.72 -18.93 -21.43
C GLN A 110 5.04 -17.56 -21.47
N GLU A 111 4.22 -17.35 -22.49
CA GLU A 111 3.31 -16.20 -22.61
C GLU A 111 1.86 -16.66 -22.73
N ASP A 112 1.00 -16.06 -21.91
CA ASP A 112 -0.44 -16.30 -21.94
C ASP A 112 -1.09 -15.40 -23.00
N SER A 113 -2.15 -15.90 -23.66
CA SER A 113 -2.89 -15.09 -24.63
C SER A 113 -3.86 -14.12 -23.97
N ASP A 114 -3.82 -12.87 -24.41
CA ASP A 114 -4.73 -11.81 -23.97
C ASP A 114 -5.71 -11.42 -25.08
N MET A 115 -6.91 -11.03 -24.67
CA MET A 115 -7.91 -10.49 -25.59
C MET A 115 -7.63 -9.02 -25.85
N ILE A 116 -7.25 -8.70 -27.09
CA ILE A 116 -7.07 -7.31 -27.53
C ILE A 116 -8.43 -6.80 -28.02
N THR A 117 -8.92 -5.75 -27.37
CA THR A 117 -10.20 -5.10 -27.73
C THR A 117 -10.01 -3.82 -28.55
N THR A 118 -8.77 -3.38 -28.75
CA THR A 118 -8.46 -2.19 -29.54
C THR A 118 -8.56 -2.54 -31.03
N GLY A 119 -9.62 -2.07 -31.69
CA GLY A 119 -9.90 -2.39 -33.09
C GLY A 119 -10.72 -3.69 -33.23
N LYS A 120 -10.25 -4.63 -34.07
CA LYS A 120 -10.91 -5.93 -34.22
C LYS A 120 -10.62 -6.79 -33.00
N VAL A 121 -11.67 -7.25 -32.31
CA VAL A 121 -11.52 -8.11 -31.13
C VAL A 121 -10.91 -9.44 -31.53
N VAL A 122 -9.66 -9.65 -31.13
CA VAL A 122 -8.89 -10.88 -31.36
C VAL A 122 -8.14 -11.26 -30.10
N THR A 123 -7.77 -12.52 -29.96
CA THR A 123 -6.85 -12.96 -28.92
C THR A 123 -5.42 -12.97 -29.46
N SER A 124 -4.45 -12.50 -28.69
CA SER A 124 -3.06 -12.35 -29.13
C SER A 124 -2.07 -12.64 -28.00
N ALA A 125 -0.89 -13.13 -28.35
CA ALA A 125 0.30 -13.13 -27.50
C ALA A 125 1.53 -12.88 -28.36
N GLY A 126 2.62 -12.43 -27.74
CA GLY A 126 3.89 -12.23 -28.45
C GLY A 126 5.09 -12.37 -27.52
N MET A 127 6.17 -12.94 -28.06
CA MET A 127 7.51 -12.93 -27.47
C MET A 127 8.39 -12.00 -28.29
N TYR A 128 9.10 -11.11 -27.60
CA TYR A 128 9.84 -9.99 -28.18
C TYR A 128 11.32 -10.10 -27.79
N PHE A 129 12.18 -10.41 -28.77
CA PHE A 129 13.62 -10.54 -28.59
C PHE A 129 14.31 -9.38 -29.32
N LEU A 130 14.36 -8.20 -28.68
CA LEU A 130 14.65 -6.92 -29.34
C LEU A 130 15.96 -6.25 -28.89
N HIS A 131 16.85 -6.95 -28.18
CA HIS A 131 18.10 -6.39 -27.62
C HIS A 131 17.92 -5.23 -26.63
N PHE A 132 16.71 -5.10 -26.08
CA PHE A 132 16.44 -4.28 -24.91
C PHE A 132 15.42 -4.98 -24.03
N GLN A 133 15.37 -4.59 -22.76
CA GLN A 133 14.47 -5.19 -21.79
C GLN A 133 13.02 -4.81 -22.10
N VAL A 134 12.22 -5.82 -22.46
CA VAL A 134 10.76 -5.73 -22.54
C VAL A 134 10.17 -6.16 -21.20
N TYR A 135 9.06 -5.55 -20.79
CA TYR A 135 8.41 -5.84 -19.51
C TYR A 135 7.01 -6.42 -19.72
N ARG A 136 6.64 -7.33 -18.83
CA ARG A 136 5.30 -7.91 -18.74
C ARG A 136 4.62 -7.37 -17.50
N LEU A 137 3.35 -7.03 -17.63
CA LEU A 137 2.56 -6.55 -16.52
C LEU A 137 1.72 -7.70 -15.95
N ASP A 138 2.10 -8.21 -14.77
CA ASP A 138 1.23 -9.12 -14.03
C ASP A 138 0.08 -8.32 -13.39
N SER A 139 -1.08 -8.36 -14.04
CA SER A 139 -2.28 -7.64 -13.60
C SER A 139 -2.89 -8.20 -12.31
N THR A 140 -2.47 -9.40 -11.86
CA THR A 140 -2.98 -9.99 -10.60
C THR A 140 -2.58 -9.17 -9.39
N VAL A 141 -1.40 -8.55 -9.40
CA VAL A 141 -0.93 -7.64 -8.32
C VAL A 141 -1.89 -6.46 -8.16
N THR A 142 -2.26 -5.84 -9.27
CA THR A 142 -3.20 -4.72 -9.31
C THR A 142 -4.62 -5.16 -8.93
N ALA A 143 -5.07 -6.33 -9.39
CA ALA A 143 -6.39 -6.87 -9.04
C ALA A 143 -6.52 -7.16 -7.54
N LEU A 144 -5.48 -7.75 -6.93
CA LEU A 144 -5.44 -7.99 -5.47
C LEU A 144 -5.43 -6.68 -4.67
N ALA A 145 -4.78 -5.63 -5.18
CA ALA A 145 -4.83 -4.31 -4.58
C ALA A 145 -6.24 -3.68 -4.67
N MET A 146 -6.90 -3.80 -5.84
CA MET A 146 -8.28 -3.32 -6.04
C MET A 146 -9.28 -3.97 -5.08
N ALA A 147 -9.10 -5.26 -4.77
CA ALA A 147 -9.97 -5.96 -3.82
C ALA A 147 -9.91 -5.39 -2.38
N LYS A 148 -8.84 -4.65 -2.04
CA LYS A 148 -8.65 -4.08 -0.70
C LYS A 148 -8.99 -2.59 -0.65
N ASP A 149 -8.43 -1.82 -1.59
CA ASP A 149 -8.57 -0.36 -1.64
C ASP A 149 -8.31 0.16 -3.05
N LEU A 150 -9.25 0.96 -3.58
CA LEU A 150 -9.15 1.59 -4.89
C LEU A 150 -7.96 2.55 -5.00
N LYS A 151 -7.57 3.21 -3.90
CA LYS A 151 -6.40 4.11 -3.89
C LYS A 151 -5.10 3.30 -3.92
N ALA A 152 -4.99 2.27 -3.10
CA ALA A 152 -3.86 1.33 -3.17
C ALA A 152 -3.71 0.73 -4.58
N ALA A 153 -4.81 0.40 -5.25
CA ALA A 153 -4.76 -0.10 -6.63
C ALA A 153 -4.15 0.88 -7.63
N TYR A 154 -4.41 2.18 -7.46
CA TYR A 154 -3.80 3.22 -8.30
C TYR A 154 -2.27 3.23 -8.16
N PHE A 155 -1.76 3.27 -6.92
CA PHE A 155 -0.31 3.30 -6.67
C PHE A 155 0.38 1.99 -7.09
N LYS A 156 -0.30 0.86 -6.93
CA LYS A 156 0.23 -0.48 -7.24
C LYS A 156 0.08 -0.91 -8.69
N ARG A 157 -0.51 -0.07 -9.54
CA ARG A 157 -0.82 -0.40 -10.94
C ARG A 157 0.38 -0.88 -11.75
N LEU A 158 1.57 -0.38 -11.45
CA LEU A 158 2.82 -0.73 -12.12
C LEU A 158 3.73 -1.66 -11.29
N GLU A 159 3.27 -2.14 -10.13
CA GLU A 159 4.08 -3.04 -9.29
C GLU A 159 4.29 -4.41 -9.91
N GLY A 160 3.32 -4.89 -10.70
CA GLY A 160 3.40 -6.16 -11.42
C GLY A 160 4.32 -6.16 -12.64
N LEU A 161 5.02 -5.07 -12.95
CA LEU A 161 5.99 -5.03 -14.05
C LEU A 161 7.19 -5.93 -13.74
N GLN A 162 7.34 -6.98 -14.53
CA GLN A 162 8.43 -7.94 -14.48
C GLN A 162 9.20 -7.93 -15.82
N PRO A 163 10.54 -7.93 -15.79
CA PRO A 163 11.32 -8.07 -17.01
C PRO A 163 11.08 -9.46 -17.65
N CYS A 164 10.98 -9.52 -18.98
CA CYS A 164 11.10 -10.78 -19.70
C CYS A 164 12.48 -11.40 -19.47
N GLU A 165 12.54 -12.70 -19.20
CA GLU A 165 13.79 -13.40 -18.82
C GLU A 165 14.79 -13.49 -19.97
N VAL A 166 14.31 -13.54 -21.21
CA VAL A 166 15.13 -13.60 -22.41
C VAL A 166 14.78 -12.41 -23.30
N SER A 167 15.77 -11.56 -23.57
CA SER A 167 15.64 -10.37 -24.42
C SER A 167 16.22 -10.56 -25.82
N GLU A 168 16.97 -11.64 -26.06
CA GLU A 168 17.77 -11.85 -27.27
C GLU A 168 17.87 -13.33 -27.63
N LEU A 169 17.95 -13.63 -28.91
CA LEU A 169 18.19 -14.98 -29.44
C LEU A 169 19.40 -14.97 -30.36
N LYS A 170 20.19 -16.03 -30.30
CA LYS A 170 21.38 -16.19 -31.15
C LYS A 170 20.97 -16.67 -32.55
N ALA A 171 21.92 -16.63 -33.49
CA ALA A 171 21.74 -17.35 -34.75
C ALA A 171 21.65 -18.85 -34.47
N GLY A 172 20.74 -19.53 -35.18
CA GLY A 172 20.45 -20.94 -34.94
C GLY A 172 18.97 -21.27 -35.12
N THR A 173 18.61 -22.52 -34.82
CA THR A 173 17.20 -22.95 -34.87
C THR A 173 16.61 -22.94 -33.47
N HIS A 174 15.54 -22.16 -33.31
CA HIS A 174 14.83 -21.95 -32.05
C HIS A 174 13.46 -22.63 -32.09
N ILE A 175 13.05 -23.25 -30.97
CA ILE A 175 11.80 -24.00 -30.89
C ILE A 175 10.75 -23.21 -30.13
N PHE A 176 9.66 -22.91 -30.81
CA PHE A 176 8.47 -22.30 -30.24
C PHE A 176 7.31 -23.29 -30.29
N ALA A 177 6.30 -23.12 -29.43
CA ALA A 177 5.07 -23.89 -29.54
C ALA A 177 3.83 -23.05 -29.26
N VAL A 178 2.74 -23.41 -29.93
CA VAL A 178 1.41 -22.90 -29.62
C VAL A 178 0.66 -23.96 -28.84
N TYR A 179 0.36 -23.69 -27.59
CA TYR A 179 -0.35 -24.58 -26.68
C TYR A 179 -1.84 -24.25 -26.60
N GLY A 180 -2.69 -25.26 -26.75
CA GLY A 180 -4.14 -25.14 -26.61
C GLY A 180 -4.57 -25.03 -25.15
N ASP A 181 -4.74 -23.80 -24.66
CA ASP A 181 -5.01 -23.49 -23.25
C ASP A 181 -6.50 -23.56 -22.86
N HIS A 182 -7.32 -24.11 -23.75
CA HIS A 182 -8.75 -24.27 -23.52
C HIS A 182 -9.06 -25.71 -23.06
N PHE A 183 -9.85 -25.87 -21.99
CA PHE A 183 -10.14 -27.18 -21.40
C PHE A 183 -11.10 -28.06 -22.21
N SER A 184 -12.02 -27.46 -22.98
CA SER A 184 -13.06 -28.19 -23.73
C SER A 184 -13.09 -27.97 -25.24
N LYS A 185 -12.33 -27.03 -25.80
CA LYS A 185 -12.42 -26.64 -27.22
C LYS A 185 -11.04 -26.66 -27.86
N THR A 186 -11.00 -26.97 -29.16
CA THR A 186 -9.82 -26.81 -30.00
C THR A 186 -9.48 -25.32 -30.13
N THR A 187 -8.20 -24.98 -30.08
CA THR A 187 -7.72 -23.62 -30.25
C THR A 187 -7.31 -23.38 -31.70
N SER A 188 -7.97 -22.43 -32.36
CA SER A 188 -7.53 -21.94 -33.68
C SER A 188 -6.54 -20.81 -33.51
N TYR A 189 -5.47 -20.79 -34.30
CA TYR A 189 -4.43 -19.77 -34.20
C TYR A 189 -3.76 -19.50 -35.56
N THR A 190 -3.06 -18.37 -35.63
CA THR A 190 -2.11 -18.01 -36.68
C THR A 190 -0.82 -17.54 -36.01
N ILE A 191 0.30 -18.22 -36.28
CA ILE A 191 1.64 -17.90 -35.75
C ILE A 191 2.49 -17.24 -36.84
N GLU A 192 3.30 -16.27 -36.44
CA GLU A 192 4.26 -15.55 -37.29
C GLU A 192 5.57 -15.32 -36.54
N ALA A 193 6.69 -15.47 -37.26
CA ALA A 193 8.01 -15.03 -36.80
C ALA A 193 8.48 -13.88 -37.69
N LEU A 194 8.93 -12.78 -37.11
CA LEU A 194 9.23 -11.53 -37.82
C LEU A 194 10.59 -11.00 -37.42
N CYS A 195 11.33 -10.46 -38.38
CA CYS A 195 12.57 -9.73 -38.11
C CYS A 195 12.22 -8.33 -37.60
N ALA A 196 12.79 -7.92 -36.47
CA ALA A 196 12.54 -6.61 -35.90
C ALA A 196 13.04 -5.46 -36.80
N LYS A 197 14.00 -5.75 -37.71
CA LYS A 197 14.46 -4.79 -38.74
C LYS A 197 13.32 -4.23 -39.60
N THR A 198 12.25 -4.99 -39.85
CA THR A 198 11.09 -4.48 -40.61
C THR A 198 10.20 -3.54 -39.81
N PHE A 199 10.47 -3.37 -38.51
CA PHE A 199 9.70 -2.57 -37.55
C PHE A 199 10.60 -1.71 -36.67
N GLU A 200 11.73 -1.22 -37.19
CA GLU A 200 12.75 -0.48 -36.43
C GLU A 200 12.15 0.73 -35.68
N ASP A 201 11.46 1.63 -36.39
CA ASP A 201 10.75 2.77 -35.79
C ASP A 201 9.79 2.38 -34.67
N THR A 202 9.14 1.22 -34.79
CA THR A 202 8.18 0.73 -33.77
C THR A 202 8.92 0.17 -32.57
N SER A 203 10.06 -0.49 -32.79
CA SER A 203 10.91 -1.06 -31.76
C SER A 203 11.58 0.04 -30.93
N GLU A 204 12.05 1.12 -31.58
CA GLU A 204 12.58 2.30 -30.88
C GLU A 204 11.51 3.01 -30.03
N LYS A 205 10.32 3.20 -30.59
CA LYS A 205 9.17 3.75 -29.84
C LYS A 205 8.82 2.89 -28.63
N LEU A 206 8.83 1.56 -28.79
CA LEU A 206 8.59 0.64 -27.68
C LEU A 206 9.66 0.80 -26.59
N LYS A 207 10.94 0.87 -26.96
CA LYS A 207 12.05 1.10 -26.02
C LYS A 207 11.88 2.40 -25.22
N GLU A 208 11.47 3.47 -25.87
CA GLU A 208 11.21 4.75 -25.19
C GLU A 208 9.99 4.66 -24.25
N ILE A 209 8.91 4.01 -24.68
CA ILE A 209 7.72 3.80 -23.85
C ILE A 209 8.05 2.95 -22.61
N GLU A 210 8.83 1.87 -22.76
CA GLU A 210 9.28 1.04 -21.63
C GLU A 210 10.08 1.88 -20.61
N SER A 211 10.99 2.73 -21.10
CA SER A 211 11.73 3.68 -20.24
C SER A 211 10.80 4.66 -19.51
N GLN A 212 9.79 5.21 -20.20
CA GLN A 212 8.79 6.09 -19.59
C GLN A 212 7.96 5.38 -18.51
N ILE A 213 7.52 4.16 -18.77
CA ILE A 213 6.76 3.35 -17.81
C ILE A 213 7.58 3.09 -16.55
N LEU A 214 8.87 2.75 -16.68
CA LEU A 214 9.76 2.55 -15.53
C LEU A 214 9.97 3.83 -14.71
N ARG A 215 10.17 4.97 -15.38
CA ARG A 215 10.23 6.28 -14.69
C ARG A 215 8.95 6.54 -13.92
N LYS A 216 7.78 6.34 -14.53
CA LYS A 216 6.49 6.50 -13.86
C LYS A 216 6.28 5.52 -12.71
N ARG A 217 6.81 4.31 -12.77
CA ARG A 217 6.79 3.36 -11.64
C ARG A 217 7.52 3.92 -10.41
N ILE A 218 8.64 4.59 -10.62
CA ILE A 218 9.41 5.22 -9.52
C ILE A 218 8.65 6.43 -8.98
N GLU A 219 8.16 7.30 -9.87
CA GLU A 219 7.37 8.48 -9.47
C GLU A 219 6.12 8.09 -8.69
N LEU A 220 5.39 7.04 -9.09
CA LEU A 220 4.21 6.56 -8.37
C LEU A 220 4.54 6.09 -6.95
N ARG A 221 5.67 5.42 -6.74
CA ARG A 221 6.13 5.00 -5.40
C ARG A 221 6.47 6.18 -4.51
N GLN A 222 7.15 7.18 -5.07
CA GLN A 222 7.46 8.43 -4.36
C GLN A 222 6.17 9.18 -4.00
N PHE A 223 5.24 9.25 -4.95
CA PHE A 223 3.95 9.89 -4.74
C PHE A 223 3.12 9.16 -3.67
N GLU A 224 3.09 7.82 -3.66
CA GLU A 224 2.43 7.05 -2.60
C GLU A 224 3.00 7.40 -1.22
N THR A 225 4.32 7.49 -1.12
CA THR A 225 5.00 7.82 0.14
C THR A 225 4.62 9.22 0.62
N ALA A 226 4.68 10.22 -0.27
CA ALA A 226 4.28 11.59 0.06
C ALA A 226 2.80 11.68 0.45
N TYR A 227 1.93 10.96 -0.28
CA TYR A 227 0.49 10.91 0.01
C TYR A 227 0.19 10.34 1.40
N ARG A 228 0.84 9.22 1.76
CA ARG A 228 0.70 8.62 3.11
C ARG A 228 1.19 9.55 4.21
N ASN A 229 2.30 10.26 3.99
CA ASN A 229 2.81 11.22 4.97
C ASN A 229 1.83 12.38 5.20
N LEU A 230 1.26 12.93 4.13
CA LEU A 230 0.23 13.98 4.24
C LEU A 230 -1.03 13.46 4.95
N GLN A 231 -1.44 12.22 4.66
CA GLN A 231 -2.58 11.61 5.33
C GLN A 231 -2.35 11.44 6.84
N ASN A 232 -1.14 11.02 7.24
CA ASN A 232 -0.78 10.89 8.65
C ASN A 232 -0.75 12.26 9.35
N ALA A 233 -0.11 13.27 8.73
CA ALA A 233 -0.06 14.63 9.28
C ALA A 233 -1.45 15.25 9.44
N GLN A 234 -2.38 14.97 8.51
CA GLN A 234 -3.77 15.41 8.62
C GLN A 234 -4.48 14.73 9.81
N SER A 235 -4.23 13.45 10.05
CA SER A 235 -4.79 12.72 11.21
C SER A 235 -4.30 13.33 12.53
N GLU A 236 -2.99 13.58 12.66
CA GLU A 236 -2.40 14.19 13.86
C GLU A 236 -2.97 15.60 14.12
N THR A 237 -3.16 16.39 13.06
CA THR A 237 -3.75 17.73 13.15
C THR A 237 -5.19 17.68 13.66
N GLU A 238 -5.98 16.71 13.20
CA GLU A 238 -7.37 16.54 13.63
C GLU A 238 -7.46 16.07 15.09
N GLU A 239 -6.57 15.17 15.51
CA GLU A 239 -6.44 14.74 16.91
C GLU A 239 -6.09 15.91 17.84
N TYR A 240 -5.12 16.75 17.43
CA TYR A 240 -4.77 17.96 18.17
C TYR A 240 -5.96 18.93 18.28
N ARG A 241 -6.66 19.18 17.18
CA ARG A 241 -7.86 20.05 17.17
C ARG A 241 -8.92 19.52 18.14
N ASN A 242 -9.18 18.22 18.12
CA ASN A 242 -10.13 17.58 19.03
C ASN A 242 -9.71 17.67 20.50
N ALA A 243 -8.41 17.52 20.80
CA ALA A 243 -7.89 17.67 22.16
C ALA A 243 -8.07 19.11 22.69
N VAL A 244 -7.80 20.11 21.85
CA VAL A 244 -8.00 21.53 22.20
C VAL A 244 -9.47 21.83 22.49
N ALA A 245 -10.40 21.32 21.66
CA ALA A 245 -11.84 21.51 21.87
C ALA A 245 -12.30 20.93 23.23
N ARG A 246 -11.87 19.71 23.57
CA ARG A 246 -12.20 19.08 24.87
C ARG A 246 -11.64 19.86 26.06
N TYR A 247 -10.43 20.39 25.94
CA TYR A 247 -9.84 21.24 26.98
C TYR A 247 -10.66 22.52 27.20
N GLN A 248 -11.12 23.16 26.12
CA GLN A 248 -11.95 24.36 26.21
C GLN A 248 -13.31 24.07 26.87
N GLU A 249 -13.97 22.98 26.48
CA GLU A 249 -15.23 22.53 27.12
C GLU A 249 -15.05 22.29 28.62
N PHE A 250 -13.97 21.59 29.00
CA PHE A 250 -13.63 21.36 30.41
C PHE A 250 -13.41 22.68 31.16
N HIS A 251 -12.67 23.62 30.57
CA HIS A 251 -12.36 24.90 31.20
C HIS A 251 -13.62 25.78 31.39
N ILE A 252 -14.56 25.75 30.44
CA ILE A 252 -15.86 26.43 30.56
C ILE A 252 -16.65 25.84 31.72
N ARG A 253 -16.73 24.49 31.79
CA ARG A 253 -17.42 23.79 32.86
C ARG A 253 -16.81 24.08 34.24
N TYR A 254 -15.49 24.02 34.35
CA TYR A 254 -14.77 24.35 35.58
C TYR A 254 -15.11 25.77 36.06
N ARG A 255 -15.09 26.77 35.17
CA ARG A 255 -15.47 28.15 35.53
C ARG A 255 -16.90 28.21 36.07
N HIS A 256 -17.84 27.53 35.40
CA HIS A 256 -19.23 27.51 35.82
C HIS A 256 -19.41 26.86 37.20
N GLU A 257 -18.86 25.66 37.40
CA GLU A 257 -18.92 24.95 38.67
C GLU A 257 -18.28 25.78 39.81
N ASN A 258 -17.15 26.43 39.53
CA ASN A 258 -16.46 27.24 40.54
C ASN A 258 -17.26 28.50 40.90
N GLN A 259 -17.96 29.13 39.94
CA GLN A 259 -18.89 30.23 40.20
C GLN A 259 -20.07 29.76 41.06
N THR A 260 -20.66 28.60 40.73
CA THR A 260 -21.75 28.01 41.52
C THR A 260 -21.31 27.74 42.96
N VAL A 261 -20.14 27.14 43.16
CA VAL A 261 -19.58 26.87 44.49
C VAL A 261 -19.35 28.16 45.27
N ASN A 262 -18.78 29.19 44.66
CA ASN A 262 -18.56 30.48 45.31
C ASN A 262 -19.87 31.14 45.75
N GLU A 263 -20.91 31.06 44.91
CA GLU A 263 -22.23 31.60 45.27
C GLU A 263 -22.86 30.82 46.43
N LEU A 264 -22.75 29.48 46.43
CA LEU A 264 -23.22 28.65 47.55
C LEU A 264 -22.47 28.95 48.85
N LEU A 265 -21.15 29.13 48.79
CA LEU A 265 -20.34 29.51 49.95
C LEU A 265 -20.74 30.89 50.48
N LYS A 266 -20.96 31.87 49.59
CA LYS A 266 -21.43 33.21 49.96
C LYS A 266 -22.82 33.16 50.61
N GLN A 267 -23.75 32.37 50.05
CA GLN A 267 -25.07 32.16 50.64
C GLN A 267 -24.96 31.53 52.03
N ARG A 268 -24.13 30.49 52.18
CA ARG A 268 -23.86 29.85 53.47
C ARG A 268 -23.32 30.85 54.49
N ASP A 269 -22.34 31.65 54.12
CA ASP A 269 -21.69 32.60 55.02
C ASP A 269 -22.65 33.74 55.43
N ASN A 270 -23.56 34.16 54.53
CA ASN A 270 -24.64 35.11 54.85
C ASN A 270 -25.66 34.51 55.84
N ILE A 271 -26.03 33.23 55.65
CA ILE A 271 -26.89 32.53 56.61
C ILE A 271 -26.20 32.45 57.98
N HIS A 272 -24.92 32.06 58.02
CA HIS A 272 -24.15 32.02 59.27
C HIS A 272 -24.05 33.40 59.97
N SER A 273 -23.84 34.48 59.22
CA SER A 273 -23.76 35.82 59.80
C SER A 273 -25.10 36.28 60.37
N SER A 274 -26.24 35.87 59.79
CA SER A 274 -27.57 36.20 60.32
C SER A 274 -27.82 35.63 61.72
N PHE A 275 -27.28 34.45 62.05
CA PHE A 275 -27.32 33.88 63.41
C PHE A 275 -26.39 34.59 64.40
N THR A 276 -25.33 35.24 63.92
CA THR A 276 -24.35 35.94 64.76
C THR A 276 -24.77 37.39 65.02
N THR A 277 -25.55 37.98 64.10
CA THR A 277 -26.08 39.33 64.22
C THR A 277 -27.35 39.31 65.07
N ILE A 278 -27.20 39.11 66.38
CA ILE A 278 -28.29 39.39 67.31
C ILE A 278 -28.54 40.90 67.24
N ALA A 279 -29.76 41.29 66.85
CA ALA A 279 -30.27 42.62 67.09
C ALA A 279 -30.20 42.86 68.60
N SER A 280 -29.21 43.65 69.04
CA SER A 280 -29.26 44.33 70.34
C SER A 280 -30.38 45.37 70.30
N SER A 281 -31.63 44.91 70.34
CA SER A 281 -32.77 45.71 70.75
C SER A 281 -33.01 45.43 72.22
N GLY A 282 -32.46 46.31 73.08
CA GLY A 282 -32.63 46.21 74.53
C GLY A 282 -31.79 47.21 75.33
N ASN A 283 -32.19 48.48 75.27
CA ASN A 283 -32.01 49.57 76.25
C ASN A 283 -30.62 50.19 76.54
N ASN A 284 -30.53 51.46 76.09
CA ASN A 284 -30.11 52.66 76.82
C ASN A 284 -29.12 52.51 77.99
N ILE A 285 -27.95 53.15 77.87
CA ILE A 285 -27.49 54.23 78.77
C ILE A 285 -26.57 55.18 77.99
N THR A 286 -26.91 56.45 78.11
CA THR A 286 -26.20 57.65 77.67
C THR A 286 -24.78 57.74 78.22
N GLY A 287 -23.81 58.16 77.40
CA GLY A 287 -22.47 58.48 77.87
C GLY A 287 -21.54 58.91 76.74
N SER A 288 -21.69 60.16 76.31
CA SER A 288 -20.74 60.84 75.43
C SER A 288 -19.37 61.00 76.10
N SER A 289 -18.29 60.55 75.45
CA SER A 289 -17.00 61.23 75.55
C SER A 289 -16.09 60.87 74.36
N SER A 290 -15.66 61.94 73.69
CA SER A 290 -14.76 62.02 72.55
C SER A 290 -13.29 61.73 72.86
N SER A 291 -12.52 61.56 71.78
CA SER A 291 -11.05 61.52 71.64
C SER A 291 -10.42 60.12 71.81
N SER A 292 -9.45 59.67 71.01
CA SER A 292 -8.48 60.37 70.16
C SER A 292 -7.92 59.46 69.05
N SER A 293 -7.66 60.07 67.89
CA SER A 293 -6.79 59.60 66.80
C SER A 293 -5.35 59.33 67.29
N SER A 294 -4.72 58.26 66.79
CA SER A 294 -3.26 58.20 66.58
C SER A 294 -2.87 57.12 65.57
N LYS A 295 -1.86 57.46 64.79
CA LYS A 295 -1.40 56.96 63.49
C LYS A 295 0.00 56.37 63.66
N VAL A 296 0.30 55.16 63.19
CA VAL A 296 1.67 54.58 63.16
C VAL A 296 1.71 53.55 62.00
N THR A 297 2.08 53.97 60.77
CA THR A 297 3.40 53.90 60.12
C THR A 297 3.89 52.50 59.73
N VAL A 298 4.02 52.36 58.42
CA VAL A 298 4.76 51.36 57.65
C VAL A 298 6.25 51.62 57.81
N GLU A 299 7.04 50.58 58.08
CA GLU A 299 8.45 50.55 57.66
C GLU A 299 8.81 49.19 57.05
N GLU A 300 9.48 49.32 55.92
CA GLU A 300 10.04 48.34 55.00
C GLU A 300 11.52 48.16 55.34
N PHE A 301 12.04 46.93 55.53
CA PHE A 301 13.47 46.67 55.33
C PHE A 301 13.77 45.21 54.93
N LYS A 302 14.10 45.07 53.64
CA LYS A 302 15.35 44.52 53.07
C LYS A 302 15.81 43.09 53.44
N ALA A 303 15.97 42.32 52.37
CA ALA A 303 16.55 41.00 52.27
C ALA A 303 18.04 40.92 52.64
N GLN A 304 18.45 39.76 53.17
CA GLN A 304 19.73 39.11 52.85
C GLN A 304 19.69 37.61 53.24
N SER A 305 20.22 36.77 52.35
CA SER A 305 20.46 35.32 52.44
C SER A 305 21.99 35.10 52.51
N PRO A 306 22.57 33.88 52.49
CA PRO A 306 22.35 32.62 53.22
C PRO A 306 23.61 32.20 54.02
N GLY A 307 23.56 31.08 54.75
CA GLY A 307 24.76 30.43 55.32
C GLY A 307 24.55 28.93 55.54
N GLU A 308 25.50 28.15 55.05
CA GLU A 308 25.47 26.70 54.83
C GLU A 308 25.87 25.85 56.08
N ASP A 309 25.59 24.54 55.94
CA ASP A 309 26.33 23.38 56.45
C ASP A 309 25.96 22.61 57.74
N ALA A 310 25.84 21.29 57.49
CA ALA A 310 26.28 20.13 58.28
C ALA A 310 25.38 19.49 59.37
N ALA A 311 24.87 18.31 58.97
CA ALA A 311 25.03 16.99 59.60
C ALA A 311 24.36 16.60 60.94
N ALA A 312 23.51 15.58 60.81
CA ALA A 312 23.36 14.36 61.64
C ALA A 312 22.86 14.43 63.10
N SER A 313 21.66 13.87 63.34
CA SER A 313 21.42 12.77 64.31
C SER A 313 19.92 12.41 64.44
N ILE A 314 19.63 11.10 64.52
CA ILE A 314 18.38 10.46 64.96
C ILE A 314 18.79 9.72 66.26
N PRO A 315 18.02 9.68 67.40
CA PRO A 315 16.73 8.97 67.42
C PRO A 315 15.63 9.37 68.46
N TYR A 316 14.42 8.89 68.11
CA TYR A 316 13.38 8.28 68.96
C TYR A 316 12.17 9.09 69.50
N SER A 317 10.99 8.70 68.97
CA SER A 317 9.62 8.72 69.56
C SER A 317 8.95 10.08 69.85
N ASP A 318 7.63 10.30 69.77
CA ASP A 318 6.47 9.44 69.58
C ASP A 318 5.28 10.33 69.10
N LYS A 319 4.32 9.70 68.42
CA LYS A 319 2.87 10.04 68.35
C LYS A 319 2.35 11.45 68.00
N SER A 320 1.83 11.49 66.77
CA SER A 320 0.39 11.62 66.46
C SER A 320 -0.14 12.96 65.91
N SER A 321 -0.93 12.78 64.84
CA SER A 321 -2.17 13.51 64.53
C SER A 321 -2.09 14.76 63.64
N LYS A 322 -2.60 14.54 62.41
CA LYS A 322 -3.30 15.48 61.50
C LYS A 322 -2.44 16.21 60.45
N LYS A 323 -2.39 15.56 59.29
CA LYS A 323 -1.90 16.04 57.99
C LYS A 323 -2.64 17.32 57.55
N LYS A 324 -1.91 18.40 57.31
CA LYS A 324 -2.31 19.52 56.43
C LYS A 324 -1.34 19.55 55.26
N TRP A 325 -1.76 19.09 54.09
CA TRP A 325 -1.03 19.24 52.84
C TRP A 325 -1.63 20.44 52.08
N TYR A 326 -0.90 21.56 52.04
CA TYR A 326 -1.14 22.64 51.09
C TYR A 326 -0.30 22.37 49.86
N PHE A 327 -0.92 22.10 48.70
CA PHE A 327 -0.23 22.20 47.41
C PHE A 327 -0.41 23.64 46.91
N ASN A 328 0.70 24.36 46.92
CA ASN A 328 0.88 25.63 46.25
C ASN A 328 1.39 25.29 44.83
N LEU A 329 0.55 25.50 43.81
CA LEU A 329 0.95 25.47 42.39
C LEU A 329 0.64 26.84 41.80
N ASN A 330 1.57 27.76 42.05
CA ASN A 330 1.68 29.00 41.31
C ASN A 330 2.50 28.70 40.04
N LEU A 331 1.85 28.29 38.95
CA LEU A 331 2.48 28.35 37.63
C LEU A 331 2.29 29.77 37.09
N LYS A 332 3.34 30.57 37.22
CA LYS A 332 3.53 31.79 36.45
C LYS A 332 3.49 31.45 34.96
N ASN A 333 2.47 31.99 34.29
CA ASN A 333 2.53 32.33 32.87
C ASN A 333 3.67 33.35 32.67
N SER A 334 4.66 33.02 31.84
CA SER A 334 5.34 33.99 30.98
C SER A 334 6.17 33.29 29.91
N ASP A 335 5.94 33.71 28.66
CA ASP A 335 6.81 33.60 27.49
C ASP A 335 6.98 32.26 26.77
N LEU A 336 5.94 31.82 26.02
CA LEU A 336 6.15 31.02 24.81
C LEU A 336 5.08 31.16 23.71
N THR A 337 4.14 32.10 23.81
CA THR A 337 3.04 32.28 22.83
C THR A 337 3.19 33.49 21.91
N LYS A 338 4.41 33.95 21.61
CA LYS A 338 4.64 35.11 20.71
C LYS A 338 5.73 34.93 19.64
N ARG A 339 5.98 33.71 19.15
CA ARG A 339 6.95 33.49 18.06
C ARG A 339 6.59 32.47 16.99
N LEU A 340 5.31 32.22 16.74
CA LEU A 340 4.86 31.43 15.58
C LEU A 340 3.61 32.05 14.95
N LEU A 341 3.71 33.30 14.55
CA LEU A 341 2.82 33.90 13.55
C LEU A 341 3.55 35.08 12.86
N GLU A 342 4.59 34.75 12.09
CA GLU A 342 5.10 35.50 10.93
C GLU A 342 5.51 34.49 9.85
#